data_AF-A0A3B9YKG4-F1
#
_entry.id   AF-A0A3B9YKG4-F1
#
_cell.length_a   1.000
_cell.length_b   1.000
_cell.length_c   1.000
_cell.angle_alpha   90.00
_cell.angle_beta   90.00
_cell.angle_gamma   90.00
#
_symmetry.space_group_name_H-M   'P 1'
#
loop_
_entity.id
_entity.type
_entity.pdbx_description
1 polymer ?
#
loop_
_entity_poly.entity_id
_entity_poly.type
_entity_poly.pdbx_seq_one_letter_code
_entity_poly.pdbx_strand_id
1 'polypeptide(L)'
;MTKTNGKDPAALLEQAAPRAARSAGLLTHVVEVASKLGFNDAPGQALLGLLPSVGVCGAREVRVSSLYEISGKLSSSQIDQLGRNLLCDPITQEYRLDLSASSAAFLIGPHWRVEVWPKPQVTDPVGDSVRKAIKDMGLPEPETVRTGTAYQITGRINQNQVEKITAKLLSNQVIHRTKVSQL
;
A
#
# COMPACT_ATOMS: atom_id res chain seq x y z
N MET A 1 -31.44 56.25 27.23
CA MET A 1 -32.16 55.04 27.67
C MET A 1 -32.44 54.17 26.46
N THR A 2 -31.59 53.19 26.19
CA THR A 2 -31.90 51.96 25.43
C THR A 2 -30.83 50.92 25.81
N LYS A 3 -31.31 49.84 26.41
CA LYS A 3 -30.66 48.55 26.69
C LYS A 3 -30.27 47.90 25.33
N THR A 4 -29.35 46.93 25.12
CA THR A 4 -28.84 45.78 25.89
C THR A 4 -27.84 45.02 25.00
N ASN A 5 -26.94 44.23 25.63
CA ASN A 5 -26.26 43.01 25.15
C ASN A 5 -25.38 43.11 23.88
N GLY A 6 -24.11 42.71 23.85
CA GLY A 6 -23.41 41.69 24.65
C GLY A 6 -23.59 40.30 24.05
N LYS A 7 -22.76 39.94 23.06
CA LYS A 7 -22.19 38.58 22.85
C LYS A 7 -21.28 38.52 21.61
N ASP A 8 -19.99 38.26 21.84
CA ASP A 8 -19.08 37.69 20.83
C ASP A 8 -19.65 36.38 20.25
N PRO A 9 -19.57 36.16 18.93
CA PRO A 9 -19.65 34.82 18.36
C PRO A 9 -18.23 34.28 18.10
N ALA A 10 -17.57 33.81 19.16
CA ALA A 10 -16.60 32.74 19.03
C ALA A 10 -17.37 31.42 18.85
N ALA A 11 -17.41 30.91 17.62
CA ALA A 11 -17.84 29.55 17.28
C ALA A 11 -17.02 29.13 16.05
N LEU A 12 -15.81 28.60 16.22
CA LEU A 12 -15.56 27.17 16.44
C LEU A 12 -16.35 26.30 15.46
N LEU A 13 -15.98 26.34 14.18
CA LEU A 13 -16.28 25.29 13.21
C LEU A 13 -15.16 24.25 13.25
N GLU A 14 -15.05 23.55 14.38
CA GLU A 14 -14.34 22.28 14.44
C GLU A 14 -15.37 21.18 14.21
N GLN A 15 -15.62 20.89 12.93
CA GLN A 15 -16.51 19.80 12.54
C GLN A 15 -15.82 18.46 12.81
N ALA A 16 -16.25 17.88 13.93
CA ALA A 16 -16.30 16.47 14.28
C ALA A 16 -15.95 15.47 13.15
N ALA A 17 -14.84 14.75 13.33
CA ALA A 17 -14.70 13.39 12.83
C ALA A 17 -15.12 12.42 13.96
N PRO A 18 -16.05 11.48 13.73
CA PRO A 18 -16.50 10.58 14.77
C PRO A 18 -15.37 9.60 15.15
N ARG A 19 -15.00 9.69 16.43
CA ARG A 19 -14.19 8.75 17.20
C ARG A 19 -14.89 7.38 17.21
N ALA A 20 -14.64 6.57 16.19
CA ALA A 20 -15.04 5.18 16.19
C ALA A 20 -14.05 4.38 17.05
N ALA A 21 -14.36 4.26 18.35
CA ALA A 21 -13.88 3.15 19.15
C ALA A 21 -14.49 1.86 18.58
N ARG A 22 -13.88 1.33 17.51
CA ARG A 22 -14.21 0.02 16.96
C ARG A 22 -13.68 -1.03 17.93
N SER A 23 -14.56 -1.96 18.27
CA SER A 23 -14.30 -3.18 19.04
C SER A 23 -12.91 -3.75 18.76
N ALA A 24 -12.16 -4.07 19.82
CA ALA A 24 -10.83 -4.67 19.76
C ALA A 24 -10.89 -6.14 19.30
N GLY A 25 -11.44 -6.36 18.11
CA GLY A 25 -11.16 -7.54 17.31
C GLY A 25 -9.81 -7.39 16.63
N LEU A 26 -9.22 -8.50 16.20
CA LEU A 26 -8.04 -8.48 15.36
C LEU A 26 -8.41 -7.78 14.05
N LEU A 27 -7.80 -6.63 13.80
CA LEU A 27 -7.97 -5.88 12.56
C LEU A 27 -6.78 -6.18 11.67
N THR A 28 -7.06 -6.38 10.38
CA THR A 28 -6.03 -6.49 9.35
C THR A 28 -6.03 -5.21 8.55
N HIS A 29 -4.88 -4.55 8.53
CA HIS A 29 -4.65 -3.32 7.78
C HIS A 29 -3.63 -3.57 6.68
N VAL A 30 -3.81 -2.92 5.54
CA VAL A 30 -2.85 -2.97 4.44
C VAL A 30 -2.25 -1.60 4.22
N VAL A 31 -0.93 -1.51 4.36
CA VAL A 31 -0.14 -0.34 4.00
C VAL A 31 0.51 -0.61 2.66
N GLU A 32 0.22 0.21 1.66
CA GLU A 32 0.91 0.15 0.37
C GLU A 32 1.85 1.35 0.24
N VAL A 33 3.12 1.10 -0.04
CA VAL A 33 4.16 2.11 -0.18
C VAL A 33 4.65 2.11 -1.62
N ALA A 34 4.63 3.27 -2.27
CA ALA A 34 5.05 3.46 -3.65
C ALA A 34 6.02 4.64 -3.76
N SER A 35 6.89 4.63 -4.77
CA SER A 35 7.70 5.81 -5.09
C SER A 35 6.81 6.96 -5.54
N LYS A 36 7.08 8.18 -5.09
CA LYS A 36 6.35 9.38 -5.53
C LYS A 36 6.46 9.57 -7.04
N LEU A 37 5.50 10.28 -7.63
CA LEU A 37 5.57 10.68 -9.02
C LEU A 37 6.80 11.59 -9.24
N GLY A 38 7.59 11.31 -10.29
CA GLY A 38 8.83 12.04 -10.58
C GLY A 38 10.09 11.46 -9.92
N PHE A 39 9.95 10.51 -8.99
CA PHE A 39 11.08 9.72 -8.50
C PHE A 39 11.24 8.43 -9.32
N ASN A 40 12.48 7.96 -9.45
CA ASN A 40 12.79 6.78 -10.24
C ASN A 40 12.25 5.52 -9.56
N ASP A 41 11.39 4.78 -10.26
CA ASP A 41 10.99 3.43 -9.88
C ASP A 41 11.88 2.41 -10.61
N ALA A 42 13.07 2.18 -10.05
CA ALA A 42 14.05 1.29 -10.64
C ALA A 42 13.52 -0.15 -10.82
N PRO A 43 12.80 -0.77 -9.85
CA PRO A 43 12.14 -2.06 -10.06
C PRO A 43 11.14 -2.06 -11.22
N GLY A 44 10.32 -1.01 -11.33
CA GLY A 44 9.37 -0.85 -12.43
C GLY A 44 10.04 -0.76 -13.79
N GLN A 45 11.08 0.07 -13.90
CA GLN A 45 11.85 0.22 -15.14
C GLN A 45 12.58 -1.07 -15.54
N ALA A 46 13.17 -1.78 -14.58
CA ALA A 46 13.81 -3.07 -14.82
C ALA A 46 12.82 -4.09 -15.37
N LEU A 47 11.62 -4.18 -14.76
CA LEU A 47 10.58 -5.08 -15.22
C LEU A 47 10.07 -4.70 -16.62
N LEU A 48 9.84 -3.41 -16.88
CA LEU A 48 9.42 -2.91 -18.19
C LEU A 48 10.41 -3.32 -19.30
N GLY A 49 11.72 -3.25 -19.02
CA GLY A 49 12.78 -3.70 -19.92
C GLY A 49 12.81 -5.21 -20.18
N LEU A 50 12.28 -6.02 -19.26
CA LEU A 50 12.20 -7.48 -19.39
C LEU A 50 10.95 -7.96 -20.14
N LEU A 51 9.89 -7.16 -20.24
CA LEU A 51 8.63 -7.58 -20.87
C LEU A 51 8.77 -8.08 -22.33
N PRO A 52 9.62 -7.48 -23.19
CA PRO A 52 9.83 -7.98 -24.54
C PRO A 52 10.38 -9.41 -24.58
N SER A 53 11.19 -9.82 -23.60
CA SER A 53 11.76 -11.19 -23.53
C SER A 53 10.70 -12.28 -23.37
N VAL A 54 9.52 -11.93 -22.84
CA VAL A 54 8.36 -12.82 -22.72
C VAL A 54 7.28 -12.53 -23.76
N GLY A 55 7.59 -11.71 -24.77
CA GLY A 55 6.68 -11.37 -25.88
C GLY A 55 5.57 -10.39 -25.52
N VAL A 56 5.78 -9.53 -24.51
CA VAL A 56 4.85 -8.43 -24.19
C VAL A 56 5.51 -7.10 -24.52
N CYS A 57 5.05 -6.46 -25.60
CA CYS A 57 5.59 -5.17 -26.08
C CYS A 57 4.59 -4.01 -25.93
N GLY A 58 3.36 -4.28 -25.51
CA GLY A 58 2.29 -3.28 -25.41
C GLY A 58 2.31 -2.44 -24.12
N ALA A 59 3.18 -2.79 -23.17
CA ALA A 59 3.33 -2.07 -21.91
C ALA A 59 4.01 -0.72 -22.13
N ARG A 60 3.51 0.31 -21.43
CA ARG A 60 4.05 1.68 -21.48
C ARG A 60 4.78 2.04 -20.20
N GLU A 61 4.23 1.63 -19.07
CA GLU A 61 4.78 1.94 -17.76
C GLU A 61 4.51 0.76 -16.82
N VAL A 62 5.47 0.51 -15.94
CA VAL A 62 5.31 -0.41 -14.82
C VAL A 62 5.70 0.32 -13.56
N ARG A 63 4.82 0.28 -12.56
CA ARG A 63 5.04 0.84 -11.23
C ARG A 63 5.02 -0.29 -10.20
N VAL A 64 5.96 -0.27 -9.27
CA VAL A 64 6.11 -1.28 -8.23
C VAL A 64 5.89 -0.65 -6.87
N SER A 65 5.05 -1.27 -6.07
CA SER A 65 4.76 -0.87 -4.70
C SER A 65 4.95 -2.03 -3.73
N SER A 66 5.40 -1.70 -2.52
CA SER A 66 5.51 -2.67 -1.43
C SER A 66 4.20 -2.71 -0.66
N LEU A 67 3.71 -3.91 -0.35
CA LEU A 67 2.50 -4.13 0.42
C LEU A 67 2.88 -4.68 1.80
N TYR A 68 2.28 -4.14 2.86
CA TYR A 68 2.45 -4.59 4.22
C TYR A 68 1.08 -4.90 4.80
N GLU A 69 0.75 -6.19 4.94
CA GLU A 69 -0.44 -6.68 5.62
C GLU A 69 -0.11 -6.88 7.10
N ILE A 70 -0.70 -6.07 7.96
CA ILE A 70 -0.44 -6.05 9.40
C ILE A 70 -1.74 -6.44 10.11
N SER A 71 -1.73 -7.57 10.79
CA SER A 71 -2.87 -8.06 11.57
C SER A 71 -2.57 -7.99 13.06
N GLY A 72 -3.46 -7.38 13.85
CA GLY A 72 -3.29 -7.30 15.29
C GLY A 72 -4.22 -6.32 15.98
N LYS A 73 -3.83 -5.95 17.21
CA LYS A 73 -4.55 -4.99 18.06
C LYS A 73 -4.02 -3.56 17.84
N LEU A 74 -3.76 -3.20 16.59
CA LEU A 74 -3.30 -1.86 16.21
C LEU A 74 -4.50 -1.03 15.76
N SER A 75 -4.60 0.20 16.25
CA SER A 75 -5.60 1.15 15.79
C SER A 75 -5.21 1.79 14.45
N SER A 76 -6.16 2.34 13.72
CA SER A 76 -5.89 3.04 12.46
C SER A 76 -4.87 4.17 12.60
N SER A 77 -4.85 4.88 13.74
CA SER A 77 -3.85 5.92 14.03
C SER A 77 -2.45 5.35 14.22
N GLN A 78 -2.33 4.17 14.83
CA GLN A 78 -1.04 3.50 14.98
C GLN A 78 -0.52 2.99 13.65
N ILE A 79 -1.41 2.44 12.79
CA ILE A 79 -1.06 2.04 11.44
C ILE A 79 -0.61 3.23 10.59
N ASP A 80 -1.29 4.38 10.69
CA ASP A 80 -0.85 5.62 10.03
C ASP A 80 0.54 6.06 10.51
N GLN A 81 0.81 5.98 11.82
CA GLN A 81 2.13 6.25 12.38
C GLN A 81 3.19 5.29 11.82
N LEU A 82 2.88 4.00 11.68
CA LEU A 82 3.79 3.02 11.06
C LEU A 82 4.07 3.36 9.59
N GLY A 83 3.04 3.74 8.84
CA GLY A 83 3.18 4.21 7.48
C GLY A 83 4.18 5.36 7.37
N ARG A 84 4.02 6.40 8.18
CA ARG A 84 4.86 7.61 8.14
C ARG A 84 6.27 7.43 8.67
N ASN A 85 6.43 6.70 9.77
CA ASN A 85 7.65 6.74 10.56
C ASN A 85 8.54 5.52 10.35
N LEU A 86 7.98 4.41 9.82
CA LEU A 86 8.71 3.16 9.68
C LEU A 86 8.73 2.65 8.24
N LEU A 87 7.57 2.64 7.57
CA LEU A 87 7.41 1.92 6.29
C LEU A 87 7.68 2.78 5.05
N CYS A 88 7.52 4.11 5.17
CA CYS A 88 7.64 5.04 4.07
C CYS A 88 8.80 6.01 4.29
N ASP A 89 9.64 6.19 3.28
CA ASP A 89 10.54 7.34 3.22
C ASP A 89 9.74 8.60 2.80
N PRO A 90 9.63 9.64 3.65
CA PRO A 90 8.76 10.78 3.36
C PRO A 90 9.28 11.69 2.25
N ILE A 91 10.53 11.53 1.81
CA ILE A 91 11.12 12.35 0.76
C ILE A 91 10.77 11.75 -0.61
N THR A 92 11.05 10.46 -0.78
CA THR A 92 11.03 9.75 -2.06
C THR A 92 9.78 8.87 -2.28
N GLN A 93 9.11 8.48 -1.20
CA GLN A 93 7.99 7.55 -1.23
C GLN A 93 6.72 8.17 -0.66
N GLU A 94 5.60 7.56 -1.01
CA GLU A 94 4.31 7.84 -0.43
C GLU A 94 3.61 6.52 -0.09
N TYR A 95 2.81 6.52 0.97
CA TYR A 95 2.04 5.36 1.37
C TYR A 95 0.55 5.65 1.38
N ARG A 96 -0.25 4.60 1.22
CA ARG A 96 -1.69 4.62 1.42
C ARG A 96 -2.13 3.51 2.35
N LEU A 97 -3.21 3.76 3.07
CA LEU A 97 -3.85 2.82 3.98
C LEU A 97 -5.10 2.23 3.35
N ASP A 98 -5.27 0.91 3.50
CA ASP A 98 -6.47 0.14 3.13
C ASP A 98 -6.95 0.42 1.70
N LEU A 99 -6.00 0.71 0.79
CA LEU A 99 -6.24 1.08 -0.61
C LEU A 99 -7.20 2.28 -0.79
N SER A 100 -7.45 3.05 0.29
CA SER A 100 -8.48 4.09 0.35
C SER A 100 -8.02 5.44 -0.20
N ALA A 101 -6.71 5.64 -0.42
CA ALA A 101 -6.19 6.92 -0.90
C ALA A 101 -5.98 6.92 -2.42
N SER A 102 -6.59 7.90 -3.08
CA SER A 102 -6.26 8.31 -4.45
C SER A 102 -5.09 9.29 -4.37
N SER A 103 -3.95 8.91 -4.94
CA SER A 103 -2.79 9.78 -5.08
C SER A 103 -2.11 9.50 -6.41
N ALA A 104 -1.42 10.52 -6.96
CA ALA A 104 -0.63 10.41 -8.18
C ALA A 104 0.54 9.42 -8.09
N ALA A 105 0.95 9.00 -6.88
CA ALA A 105 1.88 7.89 -6.70
C ALA A 105 1.28 6.55 -7.15
N PHE A 106 -0.05 6.45 -7.19
CA PHE A 106 -0.80 5.29 -7.66
C PHE A 106 -1.42 5.61 -9.02
N LEU A 107 -1.36 4.67 -9.95
CA LEU A 107 -1.81 4.91 -11.31
C LEU A 107 -3.32 5.23 -11.36
N ILE A 108 -3.66 6.28 -12.10
CA ILE A 108 -5.02 6.77 -12.31
C ILE A 108 -5.41 6.40 -13.75
N GLY A 109 -6.45 5.58 -13.93
CA GLY A 109 -6.91 5.08 -15.24
C GLY A 109 -6.77 3.57 -15.42
N PRO A 110 -7.13 3.02 -16.59
CA PRO A 110 -7.20 1.58 -16.82
C PRO A 110 -5.81 0.94 -16.76
N HIS A 111 -5.57 0.11 -15.75
CA HIS A 111 -4.31 -0.59 -15.56
C HIS A 111 -4.52 -2.00 -15.01
N TRP A 112 -3.50 -2.83 -15.20
CA TRP A 112 -3.46 -4.15 -14.59
C TRP A 112 -2.70 -4.07 -13.28
N ARG A 113 -3.26 -4.62 -12.22
CA ARG A 113 -2.62 -4.76 -10.92
C ARG A 113 -2.36 -6.23 -10.64
N VAL A 114 -1.11 -6.58 -10.39
CA VAL A 114 -0.68 -7.91 -9.98
C VAL A 114 -0.10 -7.80 -8.58
N GLU A 115 -0.75 -8.43 -7.61
CA GLU A 115 -0.23 -8.53 -6.25
C GLU A 115 0.44 -9.89 -6.07
N VAL A 116 1.67 -9.88 -5.58
CA VAL A 116 2.47 -11.07 -5.31
C VAL A 116 2.72 -11.13 -3.82
N TRP A 117 2.32 -12.22 -3.20
CA TRP A 117 2.47 -12.46 -1.77
C TRP A 117 3.16 -13.80 -1.53
N PRO A 118 4.01 -13.92 -0.50
CA PRO A 118 4.49 -15.22 -0.06
C PRO A 118 3.32 -16.09 0.41
N LYS A 119 3.37 -17.40 0.14
CA LYS A 119 2.39 -18.36 0.67
C LYS A 119 2.48 -18.43 2.20
N PRO A 120 1.40 -18.78 2.93
CA PRO A 120 1.41 -18.85 4.39
C PRO A 120 2.52 -19.71 5.01
N GLN A 121 2.98 -20.74 4.30
CA GLN A 121 4.02 -21.66 4.78
C GLN A 121 5.44 -21.13 4.55
N VAL A 122 5.59 -20.02 3.83
CA VAL A 122 6.88 -19.43 3.48
C VAL A 122 7.22 -18.34 4.47
N THR A 123 8.41 -18.44 5.05
CA THR A 123 8.95 -17.43 5.96
C THR A 123 9.08 -16.08 5.25
N ASP A 124 8.73 -15.02 5.97
CA ASP A 124 8.85 -13.64 5.50
C ASP A 124 9.80 -12.84 6.39
N PRO A 125 11.11 -12.83 6.09
CA PRO A 125 12.10 -12.13 6.90
C PRO A 125 11.87 -10.62 7.00
N VAL A 126 11.27 -10.02 5.97
CA VAL A 126 10.97 -8.57 5.97
C VAL A 126 9.79 -8.32 6.90
N GLY A 127 8.74 -9.16 6.83
CA GLY A 127 7.61 -9.11 7.76
C GLY A 127 8.04 -9.27 9.22
N ASP A 128 8.94 -10.22 9.49
CA ASP A 128 9.52 -10.41 10.83
C ASP A 128 10.32 -9.20 11.32
N SER A 129 11.06 -8.56 10.41
CA SER A 129 11.83 -7.34 10.73
C SER A 129 10.90 -6.16 11.03
N VAL A 130 9.85 -5.98 10.23
CA VAL A 130 8.82 -4.95 10.47
C VAL A 130 8.11 -5.20 11.80
N ARG A 131 7.74 -6.45 12.11
CA ARG A 131 7.13 -6.80 13.40
C ARG A 131 8.02 -6.41 14.58
N LYS A 132 9.33 -6.69 14.50
CA LYS A 132 10.30 -6.28 15.53
C LYS A 132 10.37 -4.76 15.66
N ALA A 133 10.47 -4.05 14.54
CA ALA A 133 10.53 -2.59 14.56
C ALA A 133 9.25 -1.95 15.15
N ILE A 134 8.07 -2.51 14.91
CA ILE A 134 6.82 -2.06 15.54
C ILE A 134 6.90 -2.18 17.07
N LYS A 135 7.45 -3.29 17.57
CA LYS A 135 7.67 -3.51 19.00
C LYS A 135 8.68 -2.52 19.58
N ASP A 136 9.77 -2.26 18.86
CA ASP A 136 10.82 -1.32 19.28
C ASP A 136 10.31 0.13 19.34
N MET A 137 9.28 0.47 18.57
CA MET A 137 8.55 1.75 18.65
C MET A 137 7.61 1.84 19.88
N GLY A 138 7.51 0.79 20.69
CA GLY A 138 6.60 0.75 21.85
C GLY A 138 5.13 0.55 21.50
N LEU A 139 4.83 0.11 20.28
CA LEU A 139 3.47 -0.20 19.84
C LEU A 139 3.10 -1.67 20.17
N PRO A 140 1.79 -2.00 20.23
CA PRO A 140 1.35 -3.37 20.41
C PRO A 140 1.95 -4.28 19.33
N GLU A 141 2.56 -5.40 19.76
CA GLU A 141 3.11 -6.38 18.85
C GLU A 141 1.98 -6.94 17.97
N PRO A 142 2.09 -6.83 16.62
CA PRO A 142 1.10 -7.41 15.73
C PRO A 142 1.19 -8.94 15.78
N GLU A 143 0.05 -9.59 15.56
CA GLU A 143 -0.03 -11.05 15.53
C GLU A 143 0.64 -11.61 14.28
N THR A 144 0.42 -10.97 13.14
CA THR A 144 1.10 -11.30 11.89
C THR A 144 1.45 -10.03 11.11
N VAL A 145 2.61 -10.07 10.46
CA VAL A 145 3.04 -9.08 9.47
C VAL A 145 3.48 -9.83 8.24
N ARG A 146 2.90 -9.48 7.10
CA ARG A 146 3.25 -10.06 5.81
C ARG A 146 3.58 -8.97 4.83
N THR A 147 4.60 -9.21 4.02
CA THR A 147 5.06 -8.33 2.97
C THR A 147 4.74 -8.93 1.62
N GLY A 148 4.37 -8.06 0.70
CA GLY A 148 4.06 -8.41 -0.68
C GLY A 148 4.50 -7.31 -1.62
N THR A 149 4.33 -7.56 -2.90
CA THR A 149 4.68 -6.60 -3.95
C THR A 149 3.50 -6.45 -4.89
N ALA A 150 3.08 -5.22 -5.13
CA ALA A 150 2.11 -4.88 -6.16
C ALA A 150 2.84 -4.35 -7.39
N TYR A 151 2.46 -4.86 -8.55
CA TYR A 151 2.91 -4.40 -9.87
C TYR A 151 1.71 -3.79 -10.57
N GLN A 152 1.81 -2.52 -10.94
CA GLN A 152 0.82 -1.81 -11.70
C GLN A 152 1.36 -1.61 -13.11
N ILE A 153 0.67 -2.13 -14.12
CA ILE A 153 1.12 -2.17 -15.49
C ILE A 153 0.11 -1.45 -16.37
N THR A 154 0.57 -0.40 -17.07
CA THR A 154 -0.26 0.34 -18.05
C THR A 154 0.19 0.04 -19.47
N GLY A 155 -0.74 0.19 -20.42
CA GLY A 155 -0.48 0.01 -21.84
C GLY A 155 -1.54 -0.85 -22.53
N ARG A 156 -1.28 -1.20 -23.79
CA ARG A 156 -2.14 -2.10 -24.58
C ARG A 156 -1.79 -3.54 -24.26
N ILE A 157 -2.25 -4.00 -23.10
CA ILE A 157 -2.00 -5.36 -22.60
C ILE A 157 -3.32 -6.04 -22.28
N ASN A 158 -3.44 -7.31 -22.66
CA ASN A 158 -4.58 -8.15 -22.34
C ASN A 158 -4.31 -9.07 -21.13
N GLN A 159 -5.36 -9.69 -20.60
CA GLN A 159 -5.26 -10.58 -19.44
C GLN A 159 -4.25 -11.71 -19.63
N ASN A 160 -4.25 -12.39 -20.78
CA ASN A 160 -3.34 -13.50 -21.07
C ASN A 160 -1.86 -13.07 -21.03
N GLN A 161 -1.56 -11.86 -21.51
CA GLN A 161 -0.21 -11.29 -21.41
C GLN A 161 0.18 -11.00 -19.95
N VAL A 162 -0.73 -10.46 -19.15
CA VAL A 162 -0.47 -10.20 -17.71
C VAL A 162 -0.26 -11.50 -16.94
N GLU A 163 -1.05 -12.53 -17.22
CA GLU A 163 -0.87 -13.87 -16.64
C GLU A 163 0.48 -14.46 -17.03
N LYS A 164 0.91 -14.28 -18.29
CA LYS A 164 2.23 -14.70 -18.76
C LYS A 164 3.36 -13.97 -18.04
N ILE A 165 3.26 -12.64 -17.88
CA ILE A 165 4.22 -11.84 -17.11
C ILE A 165 4.28 -12.34 -15.67
N THR A 166 3.12 -12.55 -15.05
CA THR A 166 2.98 -13.00 -13.67
C THR A 166 3.66 -14.34 -13.44
N ALA A 167 3.41 -15.32 -14.32
CA ALA A 167 3.96 -16.66 -14.20
C ALA A 167 5.45 -16.78 -14.58
N LYS A 168 5.95 -15.91 -15.47
CA LYS A 168 7.34 -15.99 -15.97
C LYS A 168 8.31 -15.06 -15.26
N LEU A 169 7.86 -13.89 -14.81
CA LEU A 169 8.73 -12.82 -14.30
C LEU A 169 8.44 -12.45 -12.85
N LEU A 170 7.16 -12.39 -12.44
CA LEU A 170 6.79 -11.77 -11.15
C LEU A 170 6.70 -12.76 -9.99
N SER A 171 6.46 -14.03 -10.27
CA SER A 171 6.14 -15.00 -9.22
C SER A 171 6.71 -16.37 -9.50
N ASN A 172 7.08 -17.05 -8.42
CA ASN A 172 7.30 -18.48 -8.41
C ASN A 172 6.08 -19.15 -7.77
N GLN A 173 5.30 -19.88 -8.57
CA GLN A 173 4.05 -20.53 -8.13
C GLN A 173 4.22 -21.53 -6.98
N VAL A 174 5.45 -22.00 -6.72
CA VAL A 174 5.74 -22.89 -5.59
C VAL A 174 5.63 -22.14 -4.26
N ILE A 175 6.13 -20.90 -4.21
CA ILE A 175 6.30 -20.13 -2.96
C ILE A 175 5.44 -18.87 -2.89
N HIS A 176 4.94 -18.37 -4.02
CA HIS A 176 4.12 -17.16 -4.09
C HIS A 176 2.67 -17.49 -4.43
N ARG A 177 1.75 -16.70 -3.88
CA ARG A 177 0.37 -16.56 -4.32
C ARG A 177 0.24 -15.23 -5.06
N THR A 178 -0.53 -15.21 -6.13
CA THR A 178 -0.71 -14.01 -6.95
C THR A 178 -2.18 -13.67 -7.10
N LYS A 179 -2.50 -12.38 -7.11
CA LYS A 179 -3.84 -11.86 -7.40
C LYS A 179 -3.74 -10.87 -8.55
N VAL A 180 -4.44 -11.14 -9.64
CA VAL A 180 -4.50 -10.27 -10.82
C VAL A 180 -5.86 -9.58 -10.85
N SER A 181 -5.85 -8.26 -10.99
CA SER A 181 -7.05 -7.43 -11.07
C SER A 181 -6.88 -6.38 -12.17
N GLN A 182 -7.97 -6.03 -12.84
CA GLN A 182 -8.01 -4.85 -13.72
C GLN A 182 -8.68 -3.71 -12.94
N LEU A 183 -8.05 -2.54 -12.92
CA LEU A 183 -8.52 -1.33 -12.25
C LEU A 183 -8.69 -0.18 -13.25
#